data_AF-A0A2E2MVP7-F1
#
_entry.id   AF-A0A2E2MVP7-F1
#
_cell.length_a   1.000
_cell.length_b   1.000
_cell.length_c   1.000
_cell.angle_alpha   90.00
_cell.angle_beta   90.00
_cell.angle_gamma   90.00
#
_symmetry.space_group_name_H-M   'P 1'
#
loop_
_entity.id
_entity.type
_entity.pdbx_description
1 polymer ?
#
loop_
_entity_poly.entity_id
_entity_poly.type
_entity_poly.pdbx_seq_one_letter_code
_entity_poly.pdbx_strand_id
1 'polypeptide(L)'
;MEEIATPSSTQASSIPETAFVVSELTPTIIGWSGFTVAIVAVLAFIAGVLIARKFLPSADLDASETVELRKKLDKSDQQLKKYQQEVSEHFITVSHLTTNVAQSYREINEHLASSAIRLASPEIGRQLLKSGGSDLSLLDSDGNPLVGIEDVEVPRDYAPKVPGGVLSEEYGLAENDAQDNSSKPPSQLASEDQEDSDPTENVS
;
A
#
# COMPACT_ATOMS: atom_id res chain seq x y z
N MET A 1 83.37 -11.54 67.71
CA MET A 1 83.56 -11.39 66.25
C MET A 1 82.44 -10.49 65.77
N GLU A 2 82.75 -9.19 65.63
CA GLU A 2 82.87 -8.46 64.35
C GLU A 2 81.50 -7.84 63.99
N GLU A 3 81.29 -6.51 64.04
CA GLU A 3 81.87 -5.46 63.17
C GLU A 3 81.62 -5.86 61.70
N ILE A 4 81.01 -5.13 60.76
CA ILE A 4 80.94 -3.72 60.35
C ILE A 4 79.72 -3.71 59.37
N ALA A 5 78.80 -2.74 59.28
CA ALA A 5 78.96 -1.46 58.61
C ALA A 5 77.62 -0.70 58.60
N THR A 6 77.64 0.56 59.02
CA THR A 6 76.79 1.64 58.51
C THR A 6 77.51 2.27 57.29
N PRO A 7 77.06 3.38 56.65
CA PRO A 7 75.72 3.95 56.39
C PRO A 7 75.56 4.46 54.92
N SER A 8 74.33 4.81 54.49
CA SER A 8 74.04 5.86 53.47
C SER A 8 72.52 5.96 53.28
N SER A 9 71.79 6.94 53.84
CA SER A 9 71.75 8.39 53.59
C SER A 9 71.24 8.80 52.20
N THR A 10 70.35 9.82 52.19
CA THR A 10 69.72 10.55 51.04
C THR A 10 68.29 10.08 50.75
N GLN A 11 67.19 10.86 50.80
CA GLN A 11 66.97 12.29 51.05
C GLN A 11 65.45 12.56 51.19
N ALA A 12 65.13 13.47 52.12
CA ALA A 12 63.98 14.39 52.29
C ALA A 12 62.58 14.06 51.69
N SER A 13 61.50 14.15 52.48
CA SER A 13 60.86 15.43 52.86
C SER A 13 59.54 15.23 53.63
N SER A 14 59.53 15.69 54.88
CA SER A 14 58.46 16.44 55.58
C SER A 14 56.99 15.95 55.70
N ILE A 15 56.69 15.47 56.93
CA ILE A 15 55.54 15.73 57.85
C ILE A 15 54.13 15.12 57.56
N PRO A 16 53.27 14.92 58.60
CA PRO A 16 52.87 13.56 59.03
C PRO A 16 51.35 13.40 59.26
N GLU A 17 50.68 12.34 58.83
CA GLU A 17 49.31 12.15 59.33
C GLU A 17 48.76 10.72 59.25
N THR A 18 48.31 10.31 60.43
CA THR A 18 47.10 9.56 60.79
C THR A 18 46.86 8.15 60.22
N ALA A 19 46.91 7.22 61.17
CA ALA A 19 46.26 5.92 61.12
C ALA A 19 44.75 6.06 60.84
N PHE A 20 44.22 5.17 60.00
CA PHE A 20 42.78 4.96 59.92
C PHE A 20 42.49 3.45 59.89
N VAL A 21 42.07 2.94 61.06
CA VAL A 21 41.47 1.63 61.22
C VAL A 21 39.99 1.76 60.85
N VAL A 22 39.58 1.02 59.83
CA VAL A 22 38.19 0.98 59.35
C VAL A 22 37.37 0.12 60.31
N SER A 23 36.47 0.76 61.06
CA SER A 23 35.44 0.08 61.85
C SER A 23 34.10 0.22 61.14
N GLU A 24 33.55 -0.91 60.70
CA GLU A 24 32.13 -1.01 60.36
C GLU A 24 31.27 -0.90 61.62
N LEU A 25 30.30 0.02 61.61
CA LEU A 25 29.26 0.15 62.62
C LEU A 25 27.92 0.27 61.91
N THR A 26 27.14 -0.80 61.94
CA THR A 26 25.69 -0.73 61.80
C THR A 26 25.13 0.19 62.90
N PRO A 27 24.41 1.28 62.59
CA PRO A 27 23.86 2.12 63.63
C PRO A 27 22.65 1.45 64.29
N THR A 28 22.86 0.98 65.52
CA THR A 28 21.81 0.69 66.49
C THR A 28 21.00 1.97 66.72
N ILE A 29 19.70 1.93 66.42
CA ILE A 29 18.79 3.07 66.65
C ILE A 29 18.55 3.19 68.16
N ILE A 30 19.45 3.90 68.84
CA ILE A 30 19.35 4.23 70.27
C ILE A 30 19.14 5.74 70.38
N GLY A 31 17.97 6.14 70.89
CA GLY A 31 17.77 7.49 71.46
C GLY A 31 16.83 8.45 70.73
N TRP A 32 16.01 8.02 69.78
CA TRP A 32 15.05 8.92 69.12
C TRP A 32 13.74 8.89 69.92
N SER A 33 13.50 9.93 70.72
CA SER A 33 12.22 10.08 71.42
C SER A 33 11.08 10.10 70.40
N GLY A 34 9.90 9.54 70.73
CA GLY A 34 8.77 9.50 69.80
C GLY A 34 8.37 10.88 69.24
N PHE A 35 8.71 11.95 69.96
CA PHE A 35 8.59 13.33 69.52
C PHE A 35 9.46 13.67 68.30
N THR A 36 10.71 13.20 68.25
CA THR A 36 11.60 13.40 67.09
C THR A 36 11.07 12.69 65.84
N VAL A 37 10.56 11.47 66.00
CA VAL A 37 9.94 10.71 64.90
C VAL A 37 8.69 11.41 64.39
N ALA A 38 7.86 11.94 65.29
CA ALA A 38 6.68 12.73 64.93
C ALA A 38 7.05 13.99 64.13
N ILE A 39 8.10 14.72 64.53
CA ILE A 39 8.56 15.91 63.80
C ILE A 39 9.04 15.55 62.41
N VAL A 40 9.86 14.51 62.26
CA VAL A 40 10.38 14.08 60.95
C VAL A 40 9.25 13.60 60.04
N ALA A 41 8.26 12.88 60.58
CA ALA A 41 7.09 12.44 59.82
C ALA A 41 6.25 13.62 59.31
N VAL A 42 6.04 14.64 60.14
CA VAL A 42 5.31 15.86 59.75
C VAL A 42 6.09 16.62 58.66
N LEU A 43 7.40 16.76 58.80
CA LEU A 43 8.24 17.41 57.79
C LEU A 43 8.26 16.64 56.47
N ALA A 44 8.36 15.30 56.52
CA ALA A 44 8.30 14.45 55.34
C ALA A 44 6.92 14.49 54.67
N PHE A 45 5.83 14.58 55.44
CA PHE A 45 4.48 14.73 54.92
C PHE A 45 4.28 16.08 54.23
N ILE A 46 4.75 17.18 54.84
CA ILE A 46 4.70 18.52 54.25
C ILE A 46 5.52 18.56 52.96
N ALA A 47 6.73 18.02 52.98
CA ALA A 47 7.57 17.92 51.79
C ALA A 47 6.91 17.06 50.70
N GLY A 48 6.33 15.92 51.09
CA GLY A 48 5.58 15.03 50.21
C GLY A 48 4.38 15.71 49.56
N VAL A 49 3.60 16.49 50.31
CA VAL A 49 2.45 17.25 49.79
C VAL A 49 2.90 18.35 48.83
N LEU A 50 4.00 19.04 49.13
CA LEU A 50 4.55 20.08 48.24
C LEU A 50 5.05 19.49 46.91
N ILE A 51 5.73 18.35 46.97
CA ILE A 51 6.22 17.63 45.79
C ILE A 51 5.04 17.04 45.01
N ALA A 52 4.09 16.39 45.68
CA ALA A 52 2.90 15.82 45.06
C ALA A 52 2.05 16.90 44.37
N ARG A 53 1.89 18.08 44.98
CA ARG A 53 1.16 19.20 44.36
C ARG A 53 1.89 19.79 43.13
N LYS A 54 3.21 19.62 43.04
CA LYS A 54 4.01 20.00 41.86
C LYS A 54 4.01 18.93 40.77
N PHE A 55 3.86 17.65 41.16
CA PHE A 55 3.82 16.52 40.24
C PHE A 55 2.42 16.08 39.83
N LEU A 56 1.36 16.59 40.48
CA LEU A 56 -0.01 16.36 40.02
C LEU A 56 -0.28 17.32 38.85
N PRO A 57 -0.34 16.82 37.60
CA PRO A 57 -0.76 17.65 36.49
C PRO A 57 -2.15 18.19 36.81
N SER A 58 -2.35 19.49 36.58
CA SER A 58 -3.65 20.13 36.72
C SER A 58 -4.66 19.39 35.85
N ALA A 59 -5.77 18.94 36.43
CA ALA A 59 -6.86 18.22 35.75
C ALA A 59 -7.51 18.99 34.56
N ASP A 60 -7.11 20.26 34.34
CA ASP A 60 -7.46 21.02 33.14
C ASP A 60 -6.82 20.44 31.86
N LEU A 61 -5.69 19.72 31.97
CA LEU A 61 -5.05 19.06 30.83
C LEU A 61 -5.88 17.86 30.33
N ASP A 62 -6.42 17.06 31.25
CA ASP A 62 -7.28 15.92 30.92
C ASP A 62 -8.60 16.38 30.26
N ALA A 63 -9.13 17.53 30.67
CA ALA A 63 -10.31 18.12 30.03
C ALA A 63 -10.02 18.55 28.58
N SER A 64 -8.82 19.07 28.30
CA SER A 64 -8.43 19.45 26.94
C SER A 64 -8.18 18.23 26.03
N GLU A 65 -7.51 17.19 26.55
CA GLU A 65 -7.24 15.97 25.79
C GLU A 65 -8.55 15.21 25.45
N THR A 66 -9.48 15.13 26.41
CA THR A 66 -10.80 14.51 26.17
C THR A 66 -11.67 15.30 25.19
N VAL A 67 -11.53 16.63 25.15
CA VAL A 67 -12.19 17.49 24.15
C VAL A 67 -11.60 17.26 22.76
N GLU A 68 -10.27 17.13 22.64
CA GLU A 68 -9.61 16.81 21.36
C GLU A 68 -9.99 15.43 20.84
N LEU A 69 -10.03 14.42 21.72
CA LEU A 69 -10.49 13.07 21.40
C LEU A 69 -11.94 13.06 20.90
N ARG A 70 -12.85 13.77 21.59
CA ARG A 70 -14.24 13.95 21.15
C ARG A 70 -14.34 14.64 19.80
N LYS A 71 -13.55 15.69 19.58
CA LYS A 71 -13.51 16.41 18.30
C LYS A 71 -13.00 15.51 17.17
N LYS A 72 -12.03 14.63 17.44
CA LYS A 72 -11.52 13.67 16.46
C LYS A 72 -12.58 12.63 16.09
N LEU A 73 -13.34 12.15 17.07
CA LEU A 73 -14.44 11.22 16.87
C LEU A 73 -15.55 11.87 16.02
N ASP A 74 -15.98 13.08 16.38
CA ASP A 74 -17.00 13.81 15.63
C ASP A 74 -16.56 14.14 14.19
N LYS A 75 -15.28 14.50 14.01
CA LYS A 75 -14.70 14.71 12.67
C LYS A 75 -14.72 13.42 11.83
N SER A 76 -14.38 12.29 12.43
CA SER A 76 -14.39 10.98 11.75
C SER A 76 -15.82 10.57 11.37
N ASP A 77 -16.78 10.72 12.28
CA ASP A 77 -18.19 10.43 12.01
C ASP A 77 -18.74 11.33 10.90
N GLN A 78 -18.34 12.60 10.88
CA GLN A 78 -18.74 13.53 9.84
C GLN A 78 -18.12 13.17 8.47
N GLN A 79 -16.86 12.73 8.45
CA GLN A 79 -16.21 12.23 7.23
C GLN A 79 -16.89 10.97 6.72
N LEU A 80 -17.22 10.02 7.60
CA LEU A 80 -17.94 8.81 7.24
C LEU A 80 -19.31 9.13 6.64
N LYS A 81 -20.06 10.05 7.25
CA LYS A 81 -21.36 10.49 6.72
C LYS A 81 -21.25 11.15 5.35
N LYS A 82 -20.23 12.00 5.14
CA LYS A 82 -19.97 12.62 3.84
C LYS A 82 -19.65 11.58 2.78
N TYR A 83 -18.77 10.63 3.10
CA TYR A 83 -18.43 9.53 2.20
C TYR A 83 -19.67 8.69 1.84
N GLN A 84 -20.50 8.33 2.83
CA GLN A 84 -21.75 7.61 2.59
C GLN A 84 -22.71 8.38 1.68
N GLN A 85 -22.79 9.71 1.86
CA GLN A 85 -23.59 10.58 1.01
C GLN A 85 -23.05 10.63 -0.43
N GLU A 86 -21.73 10.82 -0.59
CA GLU A 86 -21.05 10.90 -1.88
C GLU A 86 -21.17 9.59 -2.67
N VAL A 87 -20.99 8.44 -2.00
CA VAL A 87 -21.18 7.13 -2.65
C VAL A 87 -22.63 6.93 -3.08
N SER A 88 -23.59 7.35 -2.25
CA SER A 88 -25.01 7.27 -2.61
C SER A 88 -25.34 8.14 -3.81
N GLU A 89 -24.80 9.36 -3.88
CA GLU A 89 -24.96 10.25 -5.01
C GLU A 89 -24.31 9.67 -6.28
N HIS A 90 -23.09 9.14 -6.16
CA HIS A 90 -22.39 8.54 -7.29
C HIS A 90 -23.14 7.31 -7.83
N PHE A 91 -23.71 6.47 -6.96
CA PHE A 91 -24.50 5.31 -7.38
C PHE A 91 -25.79 5.72 -8.10
N ILE A 92 -26.43 6.82 -7.69
CA ILE A 92 -27.57 7.39 -8.43
C ILE A 92 -27.14 7.84 -9.82
N THR A 93 -26.03 8.59 -9.92
CA THR A 93 -25.50 9.04 -11.22
C THR A 93 -25.15 7.86 -12.13
N VAL A 94 -24.48 6.83 -11.61
CA VAL A 94 -24.12 5.62 -12.37
C VAL A 94 -25.37 4.86 -12.81
N SER A 95 -26.41 4.78 -11.97
CA SER A 95 -27.68 4.14 -12.33
C SER A 95 -28.36 4.85 -13.51
N HIS A 96 -28.34 6.19 -13.52
CA HIS A 96 -28.83 6.98 -14.65
C HIS A 96 -28.01 6.74 -15.92
N LEU A 97 -26.68 6.77 -15.83
CA LEU A 97 -25.80 6.55 -16.97
C LEU A 97 -25.94 5.13 -17.54
N THR A 98 -26.03 4.13 -16.66
CA THR A 98 -26.23 2.71 -17.03
C THR A 98 -27.57 2.52 -17.74
N THR A 99 -28.62 3.21 -17.30
CA THR A 99 -29.92 3.17 -17.97
C THR A 99 -29.82 3.68 -19.41
N ASN A 100 -29.08 4.76 -19.64
CA ASN A 100 -28.84 5.27 -21.00
C ASN A 100 -28.09 4.24 -21.86
N VAL A 101 -27.05 3.59 -21.32
CA VAL A 101 -26.31 2.54 -22.03
C VAL A 101 -27.22 1.36 -22.38
N ALA A 102 -28.04 0.90 -21.43
CA ALA A 102 -28.99 -0.19 -21.68
C ALA A 102 -30.00 0.17 -22.78
N GLN A 103 -30.46 1.42 -22.80
CA GLN A 103 -31.36 1.92 -23.85
C GLN A 103 -30.66 1.99 -25.22
N SER A 104 -29.44 2.52 -25.29
CA SER A 104 -28.64 2.54 -26.52
C SER A 104 -28.34 1.13 -27.04
N TYR A 105 -28.07 0.17 -26.16
CA TYR A 105 -27.88 -1.23 -26.55
C TYR A 105 -29.14 -1.83 -27.19
N ARG A 106 -30.31 -1.51 -26.64
CA ARG A 106 -31.59 -1.96 -27.20
C ARG A 106 -31.84 -1.33 -28.57
N GLU A 107 -31.62 -0.02 -28.69
CA GLU A 107 -31.78 0.70 -29.96
C GLU A 107 -30.86 0.16 -31.05
N ILE A 108 -29.58 -0.10 -30.73
CA ILE A 108 -28.62 -0.71 -31.65
C ILE A 108 -29.14 -2.08 -32.11
N ASN A 109 -29.62 -2.93 -31.20
CA ASN A 109 -30.15 -4.24 -31.57
C ASN A 109 -31.41 -4.16 -32.44
N GLU A 110 -32.32 -3.22 -32.16
CA GLU A 110 -33.50 -2.99 -33.00
C GLU A 110 -33.08 -2.49 -34.41
N HIS A 111 -32.09 -1.60 -34.49
CA HIS A 111 -31.51 -1.15 -35.75
C HIS A 111 -30.80 -2.27 -36.52
N LEU A 112 -30.07 -3.15 -35.83
CA LEU A 112 -29.45 -4.33 -36.43
C LEU A 112 -30.50 -5.31 -36.95
N ALA A 113 -31.55 -5.60 -36.18
CA ALA A 113 -32.64 -6.45 -36.63
C ALA A 113 -33.37 -5.86 -37.85
N SER A 114 -33.70 -4.55 -37.80
CA SER A 114 -34.35 -3.83 -38.90
C SER A 114 -33.49 -3.80 -40.17
N SER A 115 -32.18 -3.53 -40.02
CA SER A 115 -31.24 -3.52 -41.13
C SER A 115 -31.01 -4.91 -41.71
N ALA A 116 -30.90 -5.96 -40.87
CA ALA A 116 -30.81 -7.34 -41.31
C ALA A 116 -32.04 -7.75 -42.13
N ILE A 117 -33.26 -7.42 -41.70
CA ILE A 117 -34.48 -7.70 -42.47
C ILE A 117 -34.46 -6.97 -43.81
N ARG A 118 -34.02 -5.71 -43.83
CA ARG A 118 -33.96 -4.90 -45.05
C ARG A 118 -32.92 -5.42 -46.03
N LEU A 119 -31.71 -5.76 -45.57
CA LEU A 119 -30.63 -6.29 -46.40
C LEU A 119 -30.88 -7.73 -46.85
N ALA A 120 -31.44 -8.58 -45.98
CA ALA A 120 -31.82 -9.95 -46.32
C ALA A 120 -33.11 -10.03 -47.14
N SER A 121 -33.73 -8.89 -47.47
CA SER A 121 -34.91 -8.89 -48.34
C SER A 121 -34.53 -9.49 -49.70
N PRO A 122 -35.30 -10.47 -50.21
CA PRO A 122 -35.02 -11.11 -51.49
C PRO A 122 -34.95 -10.12 -52.65
N GLU A 123 -35.65 -8.99 -52.54
CA GLU A 123 -35.63 -7.94 -53.56
C GLU A 123 -34.27 -7.24 -53.64
N ILE A 124 -33.66 -6.85 -52.51
CA ILE A 124 -32.31 -6.27 -52.51
C ILE A 124 -31.29 -7.31 -52.95
N GLY A 125 -31.40 -8.57 -52.50
CA GLY A 125 -30.54 -9.66 -52.97
C GLY A 125 -30.61 -9.83 -54.49
N ARG A 126 -31.80 -9.83 -55.08
CA ARG A 126 -32.01 -9.92 -56.53
C ARG A 126 -31.50 -8.67 -57.26
N GLN A 127 -31.68 -7.48 -56.68
CA GLN A 127 -31.18 -6.24 -57.25
C GLN A 127 -29.64 -6.21 -57.25
N LEU A 128 -29.02 -6.70 -56.18
CA LEU A 128 -27.57 -6.83 -56.05
C LEU A 128 -27.01 -7.86 -57.05
N LEU A 129 -27.63 -9.04 -57.19
CA LEU A 129 -27.30 -10.03 -58.23
C LEU A 129 -27.45 -9.45 -59.64
N LYS A 130 -28.51 -8.69 -59.89
CA LYS A 130 -28.75 -8.04 -61.19
C LYS A 130 -27.74 -6.94 -61.49
N SER A 131 -27.24 -6.23 -60.47
CA SER A 131 -26.18 -5.22 -60.61
C SER A 131 -24.76 -5.81 -60.63
N GLY A 132 -24.56 -6.98 -60.02
CA GLY A 132 -23.25 -7.65 -59.89
C GLY A 132 -22.76 -8.35 -61.15
N GLY A 133 -23.55 -8.36 -62.23
CA GLY A 133 -23.15 -8.96 -63.50
C GLY A 133 -22.90 -10.47 -63.42
N SER A 134 -22.48 -11.06 -64.54
CA SER A 134 -22.16 -12.49 -64.67
C SER A 134 -20.97 -12.97 -63.84
N ASP A 135 -20.27 -12.06 -63.16
CA ASP A 135 -19.05 -12.32 -62.38
C ASP A 135 -19.35 -12.81 -60.95
N LEU A 136 -20.57 -12.60 -60.44
CA LEU A 136 -21.06 -13.14 -59.17
C LEU A 136 -21.76 -14.51 -59.34
N SER A 137 -21.58 -15.16 -60.50
CA SER A 137 -22.01 -16.55 -60.66
C SER A 137 -21.10 -17.42 -59.79
N LEU A 138 -21.61 -17.89 -58.64
CA LEU A 138 -20.93 -18.87 -57.78
C LEU A 138 -20.85 -20.27 -58.40
N LEU A 139 -21.11 -20.36 -59.71
CA LEU A 139 -21.07 -21.57 -60.52
C LEU A 139 -20.01 -21.35 -61.60
N ASP A 140 -19.14 -22.33 -61.76
CA ASP A 140 -18.19 -22.40 -62.88
C ASP A 140 -18.96 -22.50 -64.23
N SER A 141 -18.24 -22.38 -65.34
CA SER A 141 -18.77 -22.48 -66.71
C SER A 141 -19.55 -23.79 -66.96
N ASP A 142 -19.26 -24.84 -66.18
CA ASP A 142 -19.93 -26.14 -66.24
C ASP A 142 -21.10 -26.29 -65.24
N GLY A 143 -21.46 -25.24 -64.50
CA GLY A 143 -22.57 -25.23 -63.54
C GLY A 143 -22.25 -25.81 -62.16
N ASN A 144 -20.98 -26.08 -61.87
CA ASN A 144 -20.53 -26.61 -60.57
C ASN A 144 -20.28 -25.47 -59.57
N PRO A 145 -20.67 -25.61 -58.29
CA PRO A 145 -20.44 -24.58 -57.29
C PRO A 145 -18.93 -24.35 -57.08
N LEU A 146 -18.49 -23.09 -57.15
CA LEU A 146 -17.08 -22.69 -56.99
C LEU A 146 -16.54 -22.89 -55.55
N VAL A 147 -17.44 -22.98 -54.58
CA VAL A 147 -17.13 -23.21 -53.16
C VAL A 147 -17.87 -24.46 -52.71
N GLY A 148 -17.11 -25.48 -52.30
CA GLY A 148 -17.67 -26.70 -51.72
C GLY A 148 -18.34 -26.37 -50.38
N ILE A 149 -19.51 -26.96 -50.13
CA ILE A 149 -20.26 -26.79 -48.87
C ILE A 149 -19.41 -27.27 -47.67
N GLU A 150 -18.45 -28.16 -47.94
CA GLU A 150 -17.47 -28.71 -47.01
C GLU A 150 -16.40 -27.67 -46.56
N ASP A 151 -16.18 -26.61 -47.34
CA ASP A 151 -15.18 -25.55 -47.07
C ASP A 151 -15.76 -24.37 -46.26
N VAL A 152 -17.07 -24.40 -45.99
CA VAL A 152 -17.74 -23.39 -45.17
C VAL A 152 -17.65 -23.78 -43.70
N GLU A 153 -16.57 -23.39 -43.04
CA GLU A 153 -16.47 -23.50 -41.59
C GLU A 153 -17.17 -22.34 -40.87
N VAL A 154 -17.75 -22.62 -39.69
CA VAL A 154 -18.31 -21.59 -38.81
C VAL A 154 -17.20 -20.66 -38.30
N PRO A 155 -17.47 -19.36 -38.08
CA PRO A 155 -16.51 -18.46 -37.46
C PRO A 155 -16.03 -19.02 -36.12
N ARG A 156 -14.73 -19.27 -36.01
CA ARG A 156 -14.12 -19.76 -34.77
C ARG A 156 -13.70 -18.52 -33.96
N ASP A 157 -14.19 -18.42 -32.73
CA ASP A 157 -13.77 -17.36 -31.77
C ASP A 157 -12.33 -17.56 -31.25
N TYR A 158 -11.62 -18.56 -31.77
CA TYR A 158 -10.27 -18.93 -31.39
C TYR A 158 -9.39 -19.06 -32.64
N ALA A 159 -8.16 -18.57 -32.54
CA ALA A 159 -7.15 -18.84 -33.54
C ALA A 159 -6.73 -20.33 -33.46
N PRO A 160 -6.51 -21.02 -34.59
CA PRO A 160 -5.98 -22.37 -34.58
C PRO A 160 -4.61 -22.37 -33.88
N LYS A 161 -4.35 -23.40 -33.05
CA LYS A 161 -3.06 -23.58 -32.39
C LYS A 161 -2.00 -23.89 -33.45
N VAL A 162 -1.23 -22.87 -33.83
CA VAL A 162 -0.07 -23.03 -34.69
C VAL A 162 1.19 -23.21 -33.82
N PRO A 163 2.13 -24.09 -34.19
CA PRO A 163 3.45 -24.14 -33.55
C PRO A 163 4.13 -22.77 -33.72
N GLY A 164 4.77 -22.25 -32.66
CA GLY A 164 5.36 -20.89 -32.67
C GLY A 164 4.37 -19.73 -32.60
N GLY A 165 3.10 -19.97 -32.25
CA GLY A 165 2.12 -18.89 -32.09
C GLY A 165 2.44 -17.93 -30.94
N VAL A 166 1.80 -16.75 -30.93
CA VAL A 166 2.01 -15.72 -29.88
C VAL A 166 1.63 -16.16 -28.46
N LEU A 167 0.88 -17.27 -28.34
CA LEU A 167 0.51 -17.91 -27.08
C LEU A 167 1.34 -19.16 -26.78
N SER A 168 2.38 -19.44 -27.56
CA SER A 168 3.31 -20.53 -27.28
C SER A 168 4.25 -20.13 -26.14
N GLU A 169 4.63 -21.08 -25.30
CA GLU A 169 5.56 -20.87 -24.19
C GLU A 169 6.96 -20.44 -24.66
N GLU A 170 7.32 -20.77 -25.90
CA GLU A 170 8.56 -20.35 -26.57
C GLU A 170 8.50 -18.94 -27.16
N TYR A 171 7.32 -18.32 -27.22
CA TYR A 171 7.17 -17.00 -27.84
C TYR A 171 7.94 -15.94 -27.05
N GLY A 172 9.00 -15.41 -27.68
CA GLY A 172 9.89 -14.43 -27.06
C GLY A 172 11.01 -15.04 -26.21
N LEU A 173 11.13 -16.37 -26.15
CA LEU A 173 12.29 -17.03 -25.58
C LEU A 173 13.28 -17.33 -26.71
N ALA A 174 14.28 -16.46 -26.85
CA ALA A 174 15.46 -16.84 -27.64
C ALA A 174 16.19 -17.94 -26.86
N GLU A 175 16.12 -19.17 -27.36
CA GLU A 175 16.88 -20.33 -26.90
C GLU A 175 18.39 -20.04 -26.99
N ASN A 176 18.92 -19.36 -25.96
CA ASN A 176 20.34 -19.15 -25.76
C ASN A 176 20.76 -19.75 -24.42
N ASP A 177 20.56 -21.06 -24.27
CA ASP A 177 21.40 -21.88 -23.40
C ASP A 177 22.72 -22.19 -24.11
N ALA A 178 23.47 -21.13 -24.48
CA ALA A 178 24.91 -21.15 -24.76
C ALA A 178 25.38 -19.73 -25.05
N GLN A 179 26.41 -19.29 -24.33
CA GLN A 179 27.19 -18.05 -24.49
C GLN A 179 26.65 -16.77 -23.84
N ASP A 180 26.98 -16.66 -22.56
CA ASP A 180 27.72 -15.52 -22.01
C ASP A 180 28.60 -14.84 -23.08
N ASN A 181 28.26 -13.61 -23.48
CA ASN A 181 29.18 -12.49 -23.74
C ASN A 181 28.41 -11.23 -24.15
N SER A 182 28.36 -10.28 -23.21
CA SER A 182 28.33 -8.82 -23.38
C SER A 182 27.95 -8.26 -24.76
N SER A 183 26.76 -7.66 -24.88
CA SER A 183 26.51 -6.44 -25.67
C SER A 183 25.09 -5.93 -25.42
N LYS A 184 24.95 -4.92 -24.54
CA LYS A 184 23.73 -4.14 -24.33
C LYS A 184 23.58 -3.06 -25.42
N PRO A 185 22.39 -2.88 -26.01
CA PRO A 185 21.93 -1.58 -26.51
C PRO A 185 20.73 -1.06 -25.66
N PRO A 186 20.32 0.21 -25.82
CA PRO A 186 20.16 1.14 -24.70
C PRO A 186 18.80 1.04 -24.02
N SER A 187 18.83 0.75 -22.73
CA SER A 187 17.77 1.15 -21.80
C SER A 187 18.02 2.62 -21.44
N GLN A 188 17.24 3.53 -22.01
CA GLN A 188 16.86 4.77 -21.34
C GLN A 188 15.40 4.63 -20.90
N LEU A 189 15.17 3.72 -19.97
CA LEU A 189 14.17 3.96 -18.92
C LEU A 189 14.96 4.67 -17.83
N ALA A 190 14.77 5.99 -17.73
CA ALA A 190 15.07 6.68 -16.49
C ALA A 190 14.06 6.17 -15.46
N SER A 191 14.54 5.32 -14.57
CA SER A 191 13.94 5.03 -13.28
C SER A 191 13.97 6.32 -12.47
N GLU A 192 12.83 7.00 -12.40
CA GLU A 192 12.54 7.90 -11.29
C GLU A 192 11.86 7.05 -10.23
N ASP A 193 12.56 6.87 -9.11
CA ASP A 193 12.02 6.35 -7.87
C ASP A 193 10.79 7.16 -7.48
N GLN A 194 9.59 6.61 -7.69
CA GLN A 194 8.36 7.12 -7.10
C GLN A 194 7.98 6.18 -5.97
N GLU A 195 8.22 6.69 -4.77
CA GLU A 195 7.79 6.17 -3.48
C GLU A 195 6.32 5.72 -3.51
N ASP A 196 6.04 4.62 -2.80
CA ASP A 196 4.73 4.04 -2.45
C ASP A 196 3.71 5.11 -2.03
N SER A 197 3.16 5.80 -3.00
CA SER A 197 2.12 6.81 -2.79
C SER A 197 0.78 6.11 -2.96
N ASP A 198 0.08 5.98 -1.83
CA ASP A 198 -1.27 5.45 -1.76
C ASP A 198 -2.16 6.12 -2.83
N PRO A 199 -2.75 5.35 -3.76
CA PRO A 199 -3.55 5.90 -4.86
C PRO A 199 -4.82 6.63 -4.39
N THR A 200 -5.14 6.61 -3.10
CA THR A 200 -6.30 7.32 -2.53
C THR A 200 -6.04 8.79 -2.19
N GLU A 201 -4.80 9.29 -2.29
CA GLU A 201 -4.51 10.69 -1.91
C GLU A 201 -4.88 11.73 -2.99
N ASN A 202 -5.08 11.32 -4.25
CA ASN A 202 -5.27 12.24 -5.38
C ASN A 202 -6.75 12.55 -5.72
N VAL A 203 -7.66 12.32 -4.78
CA VAL A 203 -9.08 12.71 -4.90
C VAL A 203 -9.41 13.74 -3.82
N SER A 204 -9.01 14.99 -4.08
CA SER A 204 -9.46 16.17 -3.34
C SER A 204 -9.68 17.34 -4.29
#